data_AF-A0A2J6X871-F1
#
_entry.id   AF-A0A2J6X871-F1
#
_cell.length_a   1.000
_cell.length_b   1.000
_cell.length_c   1.000
_cell.angle_alpha   90.00
_cell.angle_beta   90.00
_cell.angle_gamma   90.00
#
_symmetry.space_group_name_H-M   'P 1'
#
loop_
_entity.id
_entity.type
_entity.pdbx_description
1 polymer ?
#
loop_
_entity_poly.entity_id
_entity_poly.type
_entity_poly.pdbx_seq_one_letter_code
_entity_poly.pdbx_strand_id
1 'polypeptide(L)'
;MAVSDRSVIEKLHVTGDRYVVWATVRALVLILTLTLLAGAMAYQAPPQGRVAIGWLGDRLFFGVSPGLGAAPVQRGELFADELTPDSPTGRSRWTRERAVLVLPNVGAGSPLQVTLTAQGWPAEIGWQPTVTVWIDETPVGEFTPSVRWETYTFTVPGIAHRAGDLTITLQTSATLADSRDPRQKGVRLAEVRIE
;
A
#
# COMPACT_ATOMS: atom_id res chain seq x y z
N MET A 1 -18.17 -48.39 66.36
CA MET A 1 -19.20 -47.95 65.41
C MET A 1 -18.80 -46.57 64.90
N ALA A 2 -18.12 -46.50 63.75
CA ALA A 2 -17.69 -45.25 63.12
C ALA A 2 -17.57 -45.51 61.61
N VAL A 3 -18.69 -45.42 60.90
CA VAL A 3 -18.73 -45.44 59.43
C VAL A 3 -18.50 -44.00 58.98
N SER A 4 -17.22 -43.63 58.86
CA SER A 4 -16.81 -42.29 58.42
C SER A 4 -16.78 -42.23 56.89
N ASP A 5 -17.80 -41.58 56.33
CA ASP A 5 -17.71 -40.43 55.42
C ASP A 5 -16.85 -40.49 54.14
N ARG A 6 -16.46 -41.67 53.66
CA ARG A 6 -15.76 -41.79 52.35
C ARG A 6 -16.59 -41.30 51.17
N SER A 7 -17.92 -41.45 51.20
CA SER A 7 -18.79 -41.08 50.06
C SER A 7 -18.97 -39.57 49.86
N VAL A 8 -18.79 -38.77 50.92
CA VAL A 8 -18.91 -37.31 50.87
C VAL A 8 -17.66 -36.69 50.27
N ILE A 9 -16.48 -37.21 50.61
CA ILE A 9 -15.19 -36.75 50.08
C ILE A 9 -15.07 -37.04 48.59
N GLU A 10 -15.51 -38.22 48.14
CA GLU A 10 -15.49 -38.60 46.72
C GLU A 10 -16.44 -37.73 45.87
N LYS A 11 -17.65 -37.44 46.38
CA LYS A 11 -18.58 -36.50 45.72
C LYS A 11 -18.02 -35.09 45.66
N LEU A 12 -17.44 -34.56 46.74
CA LEU A 12 -16.85 -33.21 46.75
C LEU A 12 -15.72 -33.08 45.72
N HIS A 13 -14.84 -34.07 45.61
CA HIS A 13 -13.74 -34.08 44.61
C HIS A 13 -14.28 -34.05 43.18
N VAL A 14 -15.30 -34.87 42.87
CA VAL A 14 -15.92 -34.94 41.53
C VAL A 14 -16.64 -33.63 41.17
N THR A 15 -17.27 -32.96 42.14
CA THR A 15 -17.88 -31.64 41.91
C THR A 15 -16.81 -30.56 41.71
N GLY A 16 -15.77 -30.53 42.54
CA GLY A 16 -14.64 -29.59 42.43
C GLY A 16 -13.94 -29.67 41.08
N ASP A 17 -13.61 -30.87 40.62
CA ASP A 17 -12.99 -31.11 39.31
C ASP A 17 -13.88 -30.65 38.16
N ARG A 18 -15.19 -30.89 38.24
CA ARG A 18 -16.13 -30.39 37.22
C ARG A 18 -16.16 -28.87 37.19
N TYR A 19 -16.20 -28.19 38.33
CA TYR A 19 -16.16 -26.71 38.33
C TYR A 19 -14.85 -26.16 37.74
N VAL A 20 -13.71 -26.78 38.03
CA VAL A 20 -12.40 -26.40 37.49
C VAL A 20 -12.32 -26.64 35.98
N VAL A 21 -12.81 -27.78 35.48
CA VAL A 21 -12.84 -28.09 34.04
C VAL A 21 -13.75 -27.11 33.29
N TRP A 22 -14.93 -26.81 33.82
CA TRP A 22 -15.85 -25.85 33.19
C TRP A 22 -15.29 -24.42 33.18
N ALA A 23 -14.63 -24.00 34.25
CA ALA A 23 -13.94 -22.71 34.29
C ALA A 23 -12.80 -22.65 33.25
N THR A 24 -12.01 -23.72 33.14
CA THR A 24 -10.90 -23.84 32.18
C THR A 24 -11.39 -23.80 30.73
N VAL A 25 -12.45 -24.55 30.40
CA VAL A 25 -13.06 -24.54 29.05
C VAL A 25 -13.61 -23.16 28.71
N ARG A 26 -14.30 -22.49 29.65
CA ARG A 26 -14.79 -21.12 29.45
C ARG A 26 -13.65 -20.14 29.20
N ALA A 27 -12.55 -20.24 29.96
CA ALA A 27 -11.37 -19.41 29.76
C ALA A 27 -10.74 -19.63 28.38
N LEU A 28 -10.62 -20.89 27.94
CA LEU A 28 -10.10 -21.25 26.61
C LEU A 28 -10.99 -20.71 25.48
N VAL A 29 -12.30 -20.88 25.58
CA VAL A 29 -13.26 -20.34 24.59
C VAL A 29 -13.19 -18.82 24.55
N LEU A 30 -13.08 -18.15 25.71
CA LEU A 30 -12.92 -16.70 25.78
C LEU A 30 -11.62 -16.26 25.11
N ILE A 31 -10.49 -16.90 25.41
CA ILE A 31 -9.20 -16.59 24.79
C ILE A 31 -9.27 -16.79 23.27
N LEU A 32 -9.85 -17.88 22.79
CA LEU A 32 -10.02 -18.15 21.37
C LEU A 32 -10.87 -17.06 20.70
N THR A 33 -11.99 -16.69 21.34
CA THR A 33 -12.90 -15.64 20.84
C THR A 33 -12.20 -14.28 20.80
N LEU A 34 -11.45 -13.93 21.84
CA LEU A 34 -10.67 -12.69 21.89
C LEU A 34 -9.57 -12.67 20.83
N THR A 35 -8.93 -13.82 20.57
CA THR A 35 -7.88 -13.94 19.55
C THR A 35 -8.47 -13.78 18.14
N LEU A 36 -9.62 -14.40 17.87
CA LEU A 36 -10.35 -14.22 16.61
C LEU A 36 -10.85 -12.79 16.43
N LEU A 37 -11.37 -12.17 17.50
CA LEU A 37 -11.82 -10.79 17.48
C LEU A 37 -10.65 -9.83 17.25
N ALA A 38 -9.52 -10.05 17.92
CA ALA A 38 -8.29 -9.28 17.70
C ALA A 38 -7.79 -9.43 16.25
N GLY A 39 -7.83 -10.64 15.68
CA GLY A 39 -7.52 -10.88 14.28
C GLY A 39 -8.48 -10.15 13.33
N ALA A 40 -9.78 -10.19 13.60
CA ALA A 40 -10.79 -9.49 12.81
C ALA A 40 -10.65 -7.96 12.90
N MET A 41 -10.33 -7.43 14.08
CA MET A 41 -10.08 -5.99 14.26
C MET A 41 -8.76 -5.55 13.60
N ALA A 42 -7.72 -6.38 13.66
CA ALA A 42 -6.46 -6.11 12.95
C ALA A 42 -6.67 -6.07 11.43
N TYR A 43 -7.57 -6.90 10.89
CA TYR A 43 -7.95 -6.87 9.47
C TYR A 43 -8.76 -5.62 9.09
N GLN A 44 -9.36 -4.92 10.06
CA GLN A 44 -10.12 -3.68 9.85
C GLN A 44 -9.27 -2.42 9.98
N ALA A 45 -7.99 -2.52 10.34
CA ALA A 45 -7.11 -1.36 10.40
C ALA A 45 -6.96 -0.74 8.99
N PRO A 46 -7.06 0.59 8.84
CA PRO A 46 -6.85 1.24 7.56
C PRO A 46 -5.46 0.89 7.01
N PRO A 47 -5.34 0.53 5.72
CA PRO A 47 -4.06 0.19 5.15
C PRO A 47 -3.18 1.44 5.11
N GLN A 48 -2.06 1.40 5.83
CA GLN A 48 -1.07 2.46 5.83
C GLN A 48 0.23 1.94 5.25
N GLY A 49 0.84 2.74 4.38
CA GLY A 49 2.02 2.31 3.66
C GLY A 49 2.78 3.48 3.05
N ARG A 50 4.09 3.30 2.92
CA ARG A 50 4.97 4.27 2.29
C ARG A 50 5.98 3.52 1.43
N VAL A 51 6.02 3.85 0.15
CA VAL A 51 7.02 3.36 -0.80
C VAL A 51 7.91 4.52 -1.20
N ALA A 52 9.15 4.52 -0.73
CA ALA A 52 10.17 5.47 -1.16
C ALA A 52 10.76 5.02 -2.49
N ILE A 53 10.60 5.83 -3.53
CA ILE A 53 10.99 5.50 -4.91
C ILE A 53 12.49 5.77 -5.13
N GLY A 54 13.13 4.92 -5.91
CA GLY A 54 14.56 4.92 -6.18
C GLY A 54 15.39 4.10 -5.19
N TRP A 55 14.76 3.55 -4.15
CA TRP A 55 15.40 2.68 -3.16
C TRP A 55 15.22 1.21 -3.49
N LEU A 56 16.08 0.33 -2.97
CA LEU A 56 16.06 -1.11 -3.31
C LEU A 56 14.69 -1.78 -3.10
N GLY A 57 13.94 -1.36 -2.08
CA GLY A 57 12.62 -1.93 -1.75
C GLY A 57 11.49 -1.55 -2.72
N ASP A 58 11.65 -0.50 -3.53
CA ASP A 58 10.60 -0.04 -4.45
C ASP A 58 10.30 -1.06 -5.57
N ARG A 59 11.29 -1.88 -5.91
CA ARG A 59 11.19 -2.93 -6.94
C ARG A 59 10.21 -4.05 -6.61
N LEU A 60 9.77 -4.16 -5.35
CA LEU A 60 8.70 -5.07 -4.98
C LEU A 60 7.33 -4.60 -5.49
N PHE A 61 7.20 -3.31 -5.74
CA PHE A 61 5.93 -2.67 -6.09
C PHE A 61 5.94 -2.09 -7.52
N PHE A 62 7.12 -1.84 -8.07
CA PHE A 62 7.32 -1.27 -9.41
C PHE A 62 8.16 -2.17 -10.31
N GLY A 63 7.74 -2.29 -11.57
CA GLY A 63 8.61 -2.77 -12.64
C GLY A 63 9.65 -1.70 -13.02
N VAL A 64 10.88 -2.10 -13.28
CA VAL A 64 11.96 -1.19 -13.72
C VAL A 64 12.67 -1.80 -14.91
N SER A 65 12.95 -0.98 -15.91
CA SER A 65 13.65 -1.44 -17.11
C SER A 65 14.53 -0.33 -17.71
N PRO A 66 15.68 -0.68 -18.29
CA PRO A 66 16.47 0.25 -19.11
C PRO A 66 15.92 0.40 -20.53
N GLY A 67 14.98 -0.44 -20.97
CA GLY A 67 14.49 -0.45 -22.35
C GLY A 67 13.75 0.84 -22.75
N LEU A 68 13.95 1.28 -24.00
CA LEU A 68 13.38 2.53 -24.55
C LEU A 68 12.17 2.30 -25.48
N GLY A 69 11.68 1.05 -25.60
CA GLY A 69 10.58 0.69 -26.49
C GLY A 69 9.19 0.72 -25.84
N ALA A 70 8.16 0.42 -26.65
CA ALA A 70 6.77 0.37 -26.21
C ALA A 70 6.50 -0.73 -25.16
N ALA A 71 7.26 -1.83 -25.16
CA ALA A 71 7.01 -2.95 -24.26
C ALA A 71 7.17 -2.57 -22.76
N PRO A 72 8.26 -1.90 -22.32
CA PRO A 72 8.34 -1.33 -20.98
C PRO A 72 7.22 -0.34 -20.64
N VAL A 73 6.76 0.47 -21.61
CA VAL A 73 5.65 1.41 -21.41
C VAL A 73 4.34 0.64 -21.13
N GLN A 74 4.04 -0.37 -21.94
CA GLN A 74 2.83 -1.20 -21.79
C GLN A 74 2.78 -1.91 -20.44
N ARG A 75 3.94 -2.37 -19.94
CA ARG A 75 4.06 -2.97 -18.60
C ARG A 75 4.04 -1.95 -17.46
N GLY A 76 4.09 -0.65 -17.76
CA GLY A 76 4.10 0.40 -16.75
C GLY A 76 5.41 0.49 -15.97
N GLU A 77 6.52 0.09 -16.57
CA GLU A 77 7.83 0.11 -15.91
C GLU A 77 8.37 1.54 -15.79
N LEU A 78 9.13 1.82 -14.73
CA LEU A 78 9.88 3.06 -14.57
C LEU A 78 11.29 2.97 -15.13
N PHE A 79 11.90 4.13 -15.35
CA PHE A 79 13.33 4.20 -15.62
C PHE A 79 14.16 3.83 -14.38
N ALA A 80 15.45 3.63 -14.60
CA ALA A 80 16.42 3.46 -13.52
C ALA A 80 16.38 4.67 -12.55
N ASP A 81 16.85 4.44 -11.32
CA ASP A 81 16.85 5.45 -10.28
C ASP A 81 17.91 6.51 -10.54
N GLU A 82 17.63 7.70 -10.05
CA GLU A 82 18.54 8.83 -10.09
C GLU A 82 18.79 9.33 -8.67
N LEU A 83 20.05 9.65 -8.36
CA LEU A 83 20.38 10.40 -7.16
C LEU A 83 19.82 11.81 -7.31
N THR A 84 18.99 12.22 -6.36
CA THR A 84 18.24 13.47 -6.44
C THR A 84 18.28 14.14 -5.08
N PRO A 85 19.36 14.89 -4.75
CA PRO A 85 19.56 15.43 -3.40
C PRO A 85 18.44 16.36 -2.92
N ASP A 86 17.73 16.99 -3.85
CA ASP A 86 16.58 17.87 -3.60
C ASP A 86 15.24 17.11 -3.45
N SER A 87 15.22 15.80 -3.75
CA SER A 87 14.06 14.94 -3.49
C SER A 87 13.89 14.71 -1.98
N PRO A 88 12.64 14.68 -1.46
CA PRO A 88 12.37 14.32 -0.06
C PRO A 88 12.94 12.96 0.38
N THR A 89 13.19 12.05 -0.56
CA THR A 89 13.78 10.72 -0.28
C THR A 89 15.24 10.62 -0.71
N GLY A 90 15.85 11.71 -1.20
CA GLY A 90 17.21 11.74 -1.76
C GLY A 90 17.40 11.00 -3.09
N ARG A 91 16.35 10.34 -3.57
CA ARG A 91 16.31 9.55 -4.80
C ARG A 91 14.98 9.75 -5.51
N SER A 92 14.93 9.39 -6.78
CA SER A 92 13.71 9.41 -7.55
C SER A 92 13.80 8.48 -8.77
N ARG A 93 12.66 8.26 -9.43
CA ARG A 93 12.61 7.66 -10.76
C ARG A 93 11.75 8.51 -11.67
N TRP A 94 12.13 8.57 -12.93
CA TRP A 94 11.25 9.07 -13.98
C TRP A 94 10.26 7.99 -14.40
N THR A 95 8.99 8.37 -14.52
CA THR A 95 8.00 7.55 -15.22
C THR A 95 8.26 7.58 -16.72
N ARG A 96 7.71 6.59 -17.40
CA ARG A 96 7.42 6.68 -18.83
C ARG A 96 6.07 7.38 -19.02
N GLU A 97 5.48 7.25 -20.20
CA GLU A 97 4.10 7.66 -20.47
C GLU A 97 3.11 7.00 -19.49
N ARG A 98 3.36 5.73 -19.16
CA ARG A 98 2.59 4.93 -18.19
C ARG A 98 3.52 4.42 -17.10
N ALA A 99 3.07 4.48 -15.84
CA ALA A 99 3.70 3.81 -14.70
C ALA A 99 2.65 3.04 -13.91
N VAL A 100 2.97 1.81 -13.53
CA VAL A 100 2.08 0.92 -12.76
C VAL A 100 2.77 0.56 -11.45
N LEU A 101 2.05 0.78 -10.36
CA LEU A 101 2.40 0.41 -9.00
C LEU A 101 1.39 -0.63 -8.50
N VAL A 102 1.87 -1.73 -7.96
CA VAL A 102 1.02 -2.74 -7.32
C VAL A 102 1.38 -2.82 -5.84
N LEU A 103 0.42 -2.48 -4.98
CA LEU A 103 0.55 -2.62 -3.53
C LEU A 103 -0.24 -3.86 -3.08
N PRO A 104 0.43 -4.91 -2.58
CA PRO A 104 -0.23 -6.15 -2.23
C PRO A 104 -1.02 -6.02 -0.93
N ASN A 105 -2.18 -6.70 -0.86
CA ASN A 105 -2.99 -6.85 0.35
C ASN A 105 -3.35 -5.53 1.06
N VAL A 106 -3.68 -4.48 0.30
CA VAL A 106 -4.20 -3.21 0.82
C VAL A 106 -5.65 -3.35 1.32
N GLY A 107 -6.36 -4.40 0.88
CA GLY A 107 -7.68 -4.76 1.38
C GLY A 107 -8.82 -4.03 0.66
N ALA A 108 -9.73 -4.79 0.06
CA ALA A 108 -10.80 -4.25 -0.79
C ALA A 108 -11.87 -3.47 -0.01
N GLY A 109 -12.52 -2.52 -0.68
CA GLY A 109 -13.80 -1.93 -0.24
C GLY A 109 -13.72 -0.81 0.79
N SER A 110 -12.54 -0.55 1.39
CA SER A 110 -12.34 0.57 2.29
C SER A 110 -11.92 1.83 1.52
N PRO A 111 -12.48 3.02 1.85
CA PRO A 111 -11.92 4.27 1.38
C PRO A 111 -10.47 4.42 1.83
N LEU A 112 -9.62 4.96 0.97
CA LEU A 112 -8.21 5.23 1.26
C LEU A 112 -7.76 6.53 0.59
N GLN A 113 -6.68 7.12 1.10
CA GLN A 113 -6.01 8.24 0.46
C GLN A 113 -4.73 7.76 -0.21
N VAL A 114 -4.56 8.09 -1.49
CA VAL A 114 -3.29 7.91 -2.19
C VAL A 114 -2.61 9.25 -2.27
N THR A 115 -1.37 9.31 -1.80
CA THR A 115 -0.55 10.50 -1.83
C THR A 115 0.70 10.26 -2.66
N LEU A 116 0.93 11.07 -3.69
CA LEU A 116 2.08 11.00 -4.59
C LEU A 116 2.98 12.19 -4.33
N THR A 117 4.28 11.95 -4.10
CA THR A 117 5.28 13.02 -4.09
C THR A 117 6.00 13.03 -5.42
N ALA A 118 5.75 14.07 -6.21
CA ALA A 118 6.14 14.15 -7.60
C ALA A 118 6.74 15.51 -7.96
N GLN A 119 7.55 15.52 -9.01
CA GLN A 119 8.13 16.72 -9.62
C GLN A 119 8.00 16.60 -11.14
N GLY A 120 7.68 17.71 -11.78
CA GLY A 120 7.59 17.85 -13.22
C GLY A 120 8.95 18.16 -13.84
N TRP A 121 8.89 18.78 -15.01
CA TRP A 121 10.06 19.19 -15.77
C TRP A 121 10.65 20.50 -15.27
N PRO A 122 11.94 20.76 -15.51
CA PRO A 122 12.53 22.07 -15.28
C PRO A 122 11.79 23.18 -16.03
N ALA A 123 11.85 24.40 -15.50
CA ALA A 123 11.15 25.55 -16.06
C ALA A 123 11.55 25.86 -17.52
N GLU A 124 12.78 25.48 -17.95
CA GLU A 124 13.25 25.67 -19.32
C GLU A 124 12.42 24.94 -20.39
N ILE A 125 11.65 23.91 -20.03
CA ILE A 125 10.76 23.21 -20.97
C ILE A 125 9.49 24.03 -21.28
N GLY A 126 9.11 24.96 -20.39
CA GLY A 126 8.02 25.91 -20.59
C GLY A 126 6.60 25.35 -20.39
N TRP A 127 6.43 24.04 -20.20
CA TRP A 127 5.14 23.43 -19.89
C TRP A 127 5.28 22.11 -19.12
N GLN A 128 4.17 21.62 -18.57
CA GLN A 128 4.09 20.41 -17.75
C GLN A 128 2.97 19.51 -18.26
N PRO A 129 3.18 18.19 -18.39
CA PRO A 129 2.13 17.29 -18.83
C PRO A 129 1.18 16.98 -17.68
N THR A 130 -0.11 16.93 -17.96
CA THR A 130 -1.11 16.43 -17.01
C THR A 130 -0.93 14.93 -16.79
N VAL A 131 -1.04 14.49 -15.53
CA VAL A 131 -0.97 13.10 -15.09
C VAL A 131 -2.33 12.69 -14.55
N THR A 132 -2.95 11.70 -15.18
CA THR A 132 -4.18 11.07 -14.70
C THR A 132 -3.83 9.89 -13.79
N VAL A 133 -4.45 9.85 -12.62
CA VAL A 133 -4.29 8.79 -11.62
C VAL A 133 -5.47 7.85 -11.71
N TRP A 134 -5.17 6.57 -11.90
CA TRP A 134 -6.16 5.49 -11.96
C TRP A 134 -5.92 4.51 -10.82
N ILE A 135 -7.01 4.04 -10.24
CA ILE A 135 -7.03 2.99 -9.22
C ILE A 135 -7.90 1.86 -9.72
N ASP A 136 -7.31 0.66 -9.84
CA ASP A 136 -7.98 -0.54 -10.36
C ASP A 136 -8.82 -0.21 -11.63
N GLU A 137 -8.17 0.46 -12.59
CA GLU A 137 -8.74 0.90 -13.88
C GLU A 137 -9.85 1.98 -13.79
N THR A 138 -10.09 2.55 -12.61
CA THR A 138 -11.01 3.68 -12.42
C THR A 138 -10.24 4.99 -12.25
N PRO A 139 -10.52 6.05 -13.03
CA PRO A 139 -9.82 7.32 -12.87
C PRO A 139 -10.31 8.00 -11.58
N VAL A 140 -9.38 8.39 -10.71
CA VAL A 140 -9.69 9.02 -9.41
C VAL A 140 -9.35 10.51 -9.37
N GLY A 141 -8.53 10.98 -10.30
CA GLY A 141 -8.20 12.40 -10.41
C GLY A 141 -7.03 12.65 -11.35
N GLU A 142 -6.69 13.93 -11.48
CA GLU A 142 -5.58 14.39 -12.32
C GLU A 142 -4.80 15.47 -11.59
N PHE A 143 -3.53 15.61 -11.94
CA PHE A 143 -2.69 16.72 -11.49
C PHE A 143 -1.74 17.17 -12.59
N THR A 144 -1.30 18.43 -12.51
CA THR A 144 -0.20 18.95 -13.32
C THR A 144 0.99 19.15 -12.39
N PRO A 145 2.10 18.43 -12.58
CA PRO A 145 3.23 18.49 -11.67
C PRO A 145 3.93 19.85 -11.75
N SER A 146 4.43 20.34 -10.62
CA SER A 146 5.20 21.60 -10.59
C SER A 146 6.69 21.36 -10.84
N VAL A 147 7.44 22.43 -11.08
CA VAL A 147 8.92 22.35 -11.21
C VAL A 147 9.61 21.95 -9.90
N ARG A 148 8.88 21.99 -8.78
CA ARG A 148 9.37 21.61 -7.45
C ARG A 148 8.74 20.27 -7.04
N TRP A 149 9.34 19.64 -6.03
CA TRP A 149 8.72 18.50 -5.37
C TRP A 149 7.46 18.95 -4.65
N GLU A 150 6.34 18.35 -5.01
CA GLU A 150 5.03 18.59 -4.42
C GLU A 150 4.30 17.30 -4.13
N THR A 151 3.32 17.40 -3.23
CA THR A 151 2.49 16.29 -2.81
C THR A 151 1.09 16.43 -3.40
N TYR A 152 0.62 15.38 -4.06
CA TYR A 152 -0.70 15.31 -4.68
C TYR A 152 -1.50 14.19 -4.03
N THR A 153 -2.63 14.52 -3.42
CA THR A 153 -3.46 13.57 -2.66
C THR A 153 -4.80 13.33 -3.36
N PHE A 154 -5.17 12.06 -3.44
CA PHE A 154 -6.37 11.57 -4.12
C PHE A 154 -7.18 10.72 -3.14
N THR A 155 -8.48 11.04 -3.03
CA THR A 155 -9.40 10.18 -2.28
C THR A 155 -9.86 9.05 -3.17
N VAL A 156 -9.62 7.81 -2.73
CA VAL A 156 -10.04 6.61 -3.42
C VAL A 156 -11.29 6.10 -2.71
N PRO A 157 -12.47 6.16 -3.34
CA PRO A 157 -13.67 5.64 -2.74
C PRO A 157 -13.59 4.10 -2.69
N GLY A 158 -14.17 3.48 -1.65
CA GLY A 158 -14.13 2.01 -1.49
C GLY A 158 -14.67 1.24 -2.70
N ILE A 159 -15.56 1.84 -3.50
CA ILE A 159 -16.07 1.24 -4.75
C ILE A 159 -15.03 1.12 -5.88
N ALA A 160 -13.97 1.93 -5.83
CA ALA A 160 -12.89 1.93 -6.80
C ALA A 160 -11.83 0.88 -6.47
N HIS A 161 -11.73 0.44 -5.21
CA HIS A 161 -10.79 -0.60 -4.80
C HIS A 161 -11.49 -1.93 -4.58
N ARG A 162 -11.44 -2.82 -5.58
CA ARG A 162 -12.25 -4.06 -5.59
C ARG A 162 -11.45 -5.33 -5.37
N ALA A 163 -10.13 -5.27 -5.49
CA ALA A 163 -9.24 -6.41 -5.33
C ALA A 163 -8.50 -6.38 -3.99
N GLY A 164 -7.84 -7.48 -3.61
CA GLY A 164 -6.96 -7.49 -2.43
C GLY A 164 -5.71 -6.63 -2.62
N ASP A 165 -5.21 -6.56 -3.85
CA ASP A 165 -4.08 -5.72 -4.25
C ASP A 165 -4.59 -4.41 -4.85
N LEU A 166 -3.92 -3.30 -4.53
CA LEU A 166 -4.23 -1.98 -5.08
C LEU A 166 -3.32 -1.70 -6.28
N THR A 167 -3.90 -1.55 -7.47
CA THR A 167 -3.14 -1.14 -8.66
C THR A 167 -3.31 0.35 -8.91
N ILE A 168 -2.22 1.09 -8.78
CA ILE A 168 -2.16 2.52 -9.09
C ILE A 168 -1.49 2.69 -10.44
N THR A 169 -2.22 3.22 -11.41
CA THR A 169 -1.66 3.56 -12.73
C THR A 169 -1.59 5.07 -12.89
N LEU A 170 -0.40 5.55 -13.25
CA LEU A 170 -0.18 6.93 -13.64
C LEU A 170 -0.06 6.97 -15.16
N GLN A 171 -0.94 7.73 -15.80
CA GLN A 171 -0.90 7.98 -17.23
C GLN A 171 -0.60 9.45 -17.47
N THR A 172 0.53 9.72 -18.12
CA THR A 172 0.92 11.08 -18.48
C THR A 172 0.39 11.41 -19.87
N SER A 173 -0.17 12.60 -20.05
CA SER A 173 -0.71 13.09 -21.34
C SER A 173 0.34 13.23 -22.44
N ALA A 174 1.61 13.43 -22.06
CA ALA A 174 2.73 13.49 -22.97
C ALA A 174 4.04 13.21 -22.25
N THR A 175 5.01 12.64 -22.98
CA THR A 175 6.40 12.56 -22.51
C THR A 175 7.22 13.69 -23.10
N LEU A 176 8.25 14.07 -22.36
CA LEU A 176 9.17 15.15 -22.70
C LEU A 176 10.61 14.65 -22.62
N ALA A 177 11.53 15.41 -23.18
CA ALA A 177 12.96 15.18 -23.11
C ALA A 177 13.68 16.53 -23.01
N ASP A 178 14.86 16.55 -22.38
CA ASP A 178 15.71 17.73 -22.33
C ASP A 178 17.01 17.49 -23.13
N SER A 179 17.83 18.53 -23.25
CA SER A 179 19.08 18.45 -24.03
C SER A 179 20.16 17.58 -23.39
N ARG A 180 20.06 17.27 -22.10
CA ARG A 180 21.01 16.45 -21.34
C ARG A 180 20.62 14.98 -21.38
N ASP A 181 19.33 14.69 -21.54
CA ASP A 181 18.78 13.35 -21.58
C ASP A 181 17.67 13.22 -22.65
N PRO A 182 17.94 12.54 -23.78
CA PRO A 182 16.98 12.41 -24.87
C PRO A 182 15.85 11.41 -24.59
N ARG A 183 15.86 10.73 -23.43
CA ARG A 183 14.81 9.77 -23.07
C ARG A 183 13.50 10.51 -22.85
N GLN A 184 12.46 10.00 -23.50
CA GLN A 184 11.08 10.43 -23.32
C GLN A 184 10.57 10.01 -21.93
N LYS A 185 10.41 10.98 -21.03
CA LYS A 185 9.99 10.77 -19.63
C LYS A 185 8.67 11.50 -19.35
N GLY A 186 7.88 10.96 -18.43
CA GLY A 186 6.64 11.59 -17.96
C GLY A 186 6.92 12.53 -16.79
N VAL A 187 6.58 12.07 -15.59
CA VAL A 187 6.76 12.79 -14.32
C VAL A 187 7.84 12.10 -13.48
N ARG A 188 8.48 12.85 -12.56
CA ARG A 188 9.44 12.30 -11.61
C ARG A 188 8.74 11.97 -10.30
N LEU A 189 9.03 10.80 -9.75
CA LEU A 189 8.42 10.34 -8.49
C LEU A 189 9.48 10.09 -7.42
N ALA A 190 9.19 10.55 -6.21
CA ALA A 190 10.03 10.34 -5.03
C ALA A 190 9.39 9.36 -4.04
N GLU A 191 8.06 9.34 -3.96
CA GLU A 191 7.34 8.58 -2.95
C GLU A 191 5.87 8.35 -3.33
N VAL A 192 5.33 7.22 -2.88
CA VAL A 192 3.88 6.97 -2.79
C VAL A 192 3.52 6.59 -1.36
N ARG A 193 2.43 7.17 -0.85
CA ARG A 193 1.85 6.87 0.46
C ARG A 193 0.38 6.48 0.33
N ILE A 194 -0.04 5.56 1.18
CA ILE A 194 -1.45 5.20 1.38
C ILE A 194 -1.83 5.39 2.85
N GLU A 195 -3.03 5.92 3.09
CA GLU A 195 -3.58 6.20 4.43
C GLU A 195 -5.08 5.92 4.53
#